data_AF-A0A2W4W3X3-F1
#
_entry.id   AF-A0A2W4W3X3-F1
#
_cell.length_a   1.000
_cell.length_b   1.000
_cell.length_c   1.000
_cell.angle_alpha   90.00
_cell.angle_beta   90.00
_cell.angle_gamma   90.00
#
_symmetry.space_group_name_H-M   'P 1'
#
loop_
_entity.id
_entity.type
_entity.pdbx_description
1 polymer ?
#
loop_
_entity_poly.entity_id
_entity_poly.type
_entity_poly.pdbx_seq_one_letter_code
_entity_poly.pdbx_strand_id
1 'polypeptide(L)' 'MVELDRVSRWNVYRRLQELNMVCECGGDRPLTVAINTPADALLVWSVVQAVTLPKPALTDHLKRCWQQRSLR' A
#
# COMPACT_ATOMS: atom_id res chain seq x y z
N MET A 1 13.90 2.54 -0.29
CA MET A 1 13.65 1.11 -0.02
C MET A 1 12.86 1.04 1.29
N VAL A 2 11.75 0.31 1.32
CA VAL A 2 10.93 0.15 2.53
C VAL A 2 11.14 -1.28 3.03
N GLU A 3 11.63 -1.41 4.26
CA GLU A 3 11.80 -2.71 4.90
C GLU A 3 10.45 -3.23 5.40
N LEU A 4 10.09 -4.44 4.98
CA LEU A 4 8.86 -5.13 5.35
C LEU A 4 9.19 -6.56 5.78
N ASP A 5 8.56 -7.05 6.83
CA ASP A 5 8.64 -8.47 7.18
C ASP A 5 8.03 -9.34 6.06
N ARG A 6 8.30 -10.65 6.10
CA ARG A 6 7.86 -11.60 5.07
C ARG A 6 6.34 -11.59 4.86
N VAL A 7 5.57 -11.49 5.94
CA VAL A 7 4.09 -11.51 5.89
C VAL A 7 3.56 -10.20 5.33
N SER A 8 4.03 -9.06 5.84
CA SER A 8 3.62 -7.74 5.32
C SER A 8 3.98 -7.58 3.85
N ARG A 9 5.19 -7.98 3.44
CA ARG A 9 5.64 -7.94 2.04
C ARG A 9 4.72 -8.74 1.12
N TRP A 10 4.34 -9.96 1.52
CA TRP A 10 3.43 -10.78 0.74
C TRP A 10 2.02 -10.18 0.65
N ASN A 11 1.53 -9.62 1.75
CA ASN A 11 0.22 -8.96 1.80
C ASN A 11 0.18 -7.71 0.91
N VAL A 12 1.22 -6.87 0.93
CA VAL A 12 1.34 -5.71 0.02
C VAL A 12 1.36 -6.16 -1.44
N TYR A 13 2.18 -7.16 -1.77
CA TYR A 13 2.25 -7.71 -3.13
C TYR A 13 0.88 -8.17 -3.64
N ARG A 14 0.17 -8.99 -2.86
CA ARG A 14 -1.17 -9.48 -3.22
C ARG A 14 -2.16 -8.34 -3.45
N ARG A 15 -2.15 -7.33 -2.58
CA ARG A 15 -3.04 -6.16 -2.72
C ARG A 15 -2.73 -5.32 -3.96
N LEU A 16 -1.46 -5.13 -4.28
CA LEU A 16 -1.06 -4.43 -5.51
C LEU A 16 -1.50 -5.19 -6.76
N GLN A 17 -1.38 -6.52 -6.78
CA GLN A 17 -1.88 -7.35 -7.88
C GLN A 17 -3.40 -7.23 -8.07
N GLU A 18 -4.17 -7.23 -6.97
CA GLU A 18 -5.64 -7.02 -7.01
C GLU A 18 -6.03 -5.64 -7.60
N LEU A 19 -5.13 -4.66 -7.48
CA LEU A 19 -5.28 -3.32 -8.04
C LEU A 19 -4.70 -3.18 -9.45
N ASN A 20 -4.34 -4.29 -10.10
CA ASN A 20 -3.73 -4.36 -11.43
C ASN A 20 -2.39 -3.59 -11.56
N MET A 21 -1.64 -3.46 -10.46
CA MET A 21 -0.30 -2.90 -10.50
C MET A 21 0.73 -3.93 -10.98
N VAL A 22 1.62 -3.51 -11.88
CA VAL A 22 2.77 -4.32 -12.30
C VAL A 22 3.79 -4.37 -11.17
N CYS A 23 3.90 -5.53 -10.52
CA CYS A 23 4.80 -5.74 -9.40
C CYS A 23 5.33 -7.18 -9.35
N GLU A 24 6.50 -7.35 -8.75
CA GLU A 24 7.20 -8.62 -8.61
C GLU A 24 7.66 -8.82 -7.16
N CYS A 25 7.46 -10.03 -6.63
CA CYS A 25 7.94 -10.41 -5.31
C CYS A 25 8.53 -11.82 -5.36
N GLY A 26 9.85 -11.93 -5.16
CA GLY A 26 10.53 -13.22 -4.97
C GLY A 26 10.71 -13.53 -3.48
N GLY A 27 10.80 -14.82 -3.10
CA GLY A 27 10.88 -15.25 -1.68
C GLY A 27 11.91 -14.48 -0.85
N ASP A 28 13.13 -14.34 -1.37
CA ASP A 28 14.23 -13.58 -0.73
C ASP A 28 14.53 -12.25 -1.44
N ARG A 29 13.69 -11.83 -2.39
CA ARG A 29 13.88 -10.57 -3.12
C ARG A 29 12.93 -9.49 -2.59
N PRO A 30 13.34 -8.22 -2.57
CA PRO A 30 12.43 -7.14 -2.22
C PRO A 30 11.25 -7.07 -3.21
N LEU A 31 10.11 -6.60 -2.72
CA LEU A 31 8.97 -6.27 -3.58
C LEU A 31 9.37 -5.11 -4.49
N THR A 32 9.25 -5.31 -5.79
CA THR A 32 9.53 -4.31 -6.81
C THR A 32 8.23 -3.93 -7.52
N VAL A 33 7.97 -2.64 -7.70
CA VAL A 33 6.73 -2.12 -8.30
C VAL A 33 7.12 -1.07 -9.33
N ALA A 34 6.55 -1.15 -10.54
CA ALA A 34 6.71 -0.11 -11.53
C ALA A 34 5.78 1.07 -11.19
N ILE A 35 6.37 2.25 -10.99
CA ILE A 35 5.64 3.50 -10.73
C ILE A 35 5.74 4.35 -11.99
N ASN A 36 4.65 4.44 -12.75
CA ASN A 36 4.60 5.20 -14.01
C ASN A 36 3.94 6.56 -13.81
N THR A 37 3.10 6.69 -12.78
CA THR A 37 2.37 7.92 -12.48
C THR A 37 2.47 8.32 -11.00
N PRO A 38 2.23 9.60 -10.65
CA PRO A 38 2.10 10.00 -9.25
C PRO A 38 0.96 9.26 -8.51
N ALA A 39 -0.09 8.87 -9.23
CA ALA A 39 -1.18 8.08 -8.67
C ALA A 39 -0.72 6.68 -8.28
N ASP A 40 0.14 6.04 -9.08
CA ASP A 40 0.75 4.73 -8.75
C ASP A 40 1.56 4.84 -7.45
N ALA A 41 2.36 5.90 -7.30
CA ALA A 41 3.14 6.15 -6.10
C ALA A 41 2.25 6.30 -4.86
N LEU A 42 1.16 7.06 -4.98
CA LEU A 42 0.20 7.25 -3.91
C LEU A 42 -0.52 5.95 -3.55
N LEU A 43 -0.89 5.15 -4.55
CA LEU A 43 -1.54 3.87 -4.36
C LEU A 43 -0.64 2.88 -3.62
N VAL A 44 0.63 2.76 -4.05
CA VAL A 44 1.63 1.94 -3.36
C VAL A 44 1.79 2.36 -1.91
N TRP A 45 1.92 3.67 -1.65
CA TRP A 45 2.02 4.18 -0.29
C TRP A 45 0.78 3.82 0.55
N SER A 46 -0.42 4.01 0.01
CA SER A 46 -1.67 3.68 0.68
C SER A 46 -1.77 2.20 1.03
N VAL A 47 -1.40 1.31 0.11
CA VAL A 47 -1.41 -0.14 0.33
C VAL A 47 -0.39 -0.55 1.40
N VAL A 48 0.82 0.02 1.38
CA VAL A 48 1.81 -0.24 2.42
C VAL A 48 1.28 0.17 3.79
N GLN A 49 0.76 1.39 3.93
CA GLN A 49 0.17 1.86 5.18
C GLN A 49 -0.98 0.97 5.65
N ALA A 50 -1.86 0.54 4.74
CA ALA A 50 -2.99 -0.33 5.07
C ALA A 50 -2.57 -1.70 5.62
N VAL A 51 -1.42 -2.21 5.19
CA VAL A 51 -0.89 -3.51 5.64
C VAL A 51 -0.05 -3.37 6.90
N THR A 52 0.76 -2.30 7.01
CA THR A 52 1.74 -2.16 8.09
C THR A 52 1.21 -1.44 9.33
N LEU A 53 0.15 -0.63 9.20
CA LEU A 53 -0.42 0.08 10.34
C LEU A 53 -1.33 -0.84 11.17
N PRO A 54 -1.31 -0.73 12.51
CA PRO A 54 -2.32 -1.34 13.36
C PRO A 54 -3.73 -0.92 12.91
N LYS A 55 -4.68 -1.86 12.88
CA LYS A 55 -6.07 -1.66 12.42
C LYS A 55 -6.77 -0.38 12.94
N PRO A 56 -6.57 0.09 14.20
CA PRO A 56 -7.15 1.35 14.66
C PRO A 56 -6.62 2.56 13.88
N ALA A 57 -5.32 2.61 13.59
CA ALA A 57 -4.67 3.72 12.91
C ALA A 57 -5.07 3.84 11.43
N LEU A 58 -5.28 2.71 10.75
CA LEU A 58 -5.80 2.71 9.38
C LEU A 58 -7.24 3.25 9.31
N THR A 59 -8.07 2.85 10.28
CA THR A 59 -9.46 3.32 10.37
C THR A 59 -9.52 4.82 10.58
N ASP A 60 -8.68 5.35 11.47
CA ASP A 60 -8.61 6.79 11.73
C ASP A 60 -8.03 7.57 10.54
N HIS A 61 -7.10 7.00 9.79
CA HIS A 61 -6.59 7.60 8.56
C HIS A 61 -7.69 7.69 7.49
N LEU A 62 -8.41 6.60 7.23
CA LEU A 62 -9.53 6.57 6.27
C LEU A 62 -10.64 7.55 6.67
N LYS A 63 -10.96 7.65 7.97
CA LYS A 63 -11.92 8.64 8.49
C LYS A 63 -11.48 10.08 8.17
N ARG A 64 -10.20 10.41 8.35
CA ARG A 64 -9.67 11.76 8.04
C ARG A 64 -9.75 12.06 6.54
N CYS A 65 -9.38 11.11 5.68
CA CYS A 65 -9.53 11.26 4.23
C CYS A 65 -10.99 11.49 3.82
N TRP A 66 -11.92 10.76 4.46
CA TRP A 66 -13.36 10.92 4.20
C TRP A 66 -13.87 12.30 4.64
N GLN A 67 -13.49 12.76 5.83
CA GLN A 67 -13.85 14.08 6.35
C GLN A 67 -13.37 15.22 5.45
N GLN A 68 -12.16 15.11 4.90
CA GLN A 68 -11.63 16.10 3.96
C GLN A 68 -12.40 16.13 2.64
N ARG A 69 -12.87 14.96 2.17
CA ARG A 69 -13.70 14.86 0.95
C ARG A 69 -15.12 15.39 1.16
N SER A 70 -15.72 15.20 2.33
CA SER A 70 -17.08 15.66 2.64
C SER A 70 -17.20 17.16 2.91
N LEU A 71 -16.07 17.85 3.10
CA LEU A 71 -16.01 19.30 3.29
C LEU A 71 -15.80 20.08 1.98
N ARG A 72 -15.85 19.39 0.83
CA ARG A 72 -15.93 19.95 -0.51
C ARG A 72 -17.30 19.66 -1.10
#